data_AF-A0A2N7UMU2-F1
#
_entry.id   AF-A0A2N7UMU2-F1
#
_cell.length_a   1.000
_cell.length_b   1.000
_cell.length_c   1.000
_cell.angle_alpha   90.00
_cell.angle_beta   90.00
_cell.angle_gamma   90.00
#
_symmetry.space_group_name_H-M   'P 1'
#
loop_
_entity.id
_entity.type
_entity.pdbx_description
1 polymer ?
#
loop_
_entity_poly.entity_id
_entity_poly.type
_entity_poly.pdbx_seq_one_letter_code
_entity_poly.pdbx_strand_id
1 'polypeptide(L)'
;MLRLGLLLLVAPILVLLGVYFWELGDVRECTLSGGHWDYLEGVCRDTPQPFVSWLQRHPWLVNGGMLLSVIGMGMCMVGLYVKKR
;
A
#
# COMPACT_ATOMS: atom_id res chain seq x y z
N MET A 1 -13.23 20.29 5.44
CA MET A 1 -13.36 19.61 4.12
C MET A 1 -12.00 19.43 3.44
N LEU A 2 -11.34 20.49 2.96
CA LEU A 2 -10.10 20.37 2.16
C LEU A 2 -8.92 19.67 2.88
N ARG A 3 -8.58 20.07 4.11
CA ARG A 3 -7.45 19.46 4.85
C ARG A 3 -7.63 17.96 5.07
N LEU A 4 -8.85 17.56 5.46
CA LEU A 4 -9.19 16.15 5.70
C LEU A 4 -9.25 15.36 4.39
N GLY A 5 -9.80 15.95 3.31
CA GLY A 5 -9.80 15.34 1.99
C GLY A 5 -8.40 15.10 1.45
N LEU A 6 -7.48 16.06 1.63
CA LEU A 6 -6.08 15.92 1.24
C LEU A 6 -5.38 14.79 2.02
N LEU A 7 -5.64 14.71 3.33
CA LEU A 7 -5.11 13.63 4.17
C LEU A 7 -5.60 12.26 3.67
N LEU A 8 -6.90 12.11 3.47
CA LEU A 8 -7.50 10.87 2.95
C LEU A 8 -7.02 10.52 1.54
N LEU A 9 -6.71 11.52 0.72
CA LEU A 9 -6.19 11.33 -0.63
C LEU A 9 -4.76 10.77 -0.62
N VAL A 10 -3.88 11.36 0.20
CA VAL A 10 -2.42 11.14 0.12
C VAL A 10 -1.92 10.08 1.11
N ALA A 11 -2.44 10.09 2.34
CA ALA A 11 -1.93 9.23 3.41
C ALA A 11 -1.99 7.72 3.06
N PRO A 12 -3.07 7.19 2.45
CA PRO A 12 -3.11 5.77 2.10
C PRO A 12 -1.99 5.33 1.16
N ILE A 13 -1.63 6.18 0.18
CA ILE A 13 -0.56 5.88 -0.78
C ILE A 13 0.79 5.84 -0.08
N LEU A 14 1.07 6.80 0.80
CA LEU A 14 2.32 6.82 1.57
C LEU A 14 2.45 5.60 2.49
N VAL A 15 1.36 5.22 3.15
CA VAL A 15 1.33 4.02 3.99
C VAL A 15 1.57 2.76 3.15
N LEU A 16 0.87 2.61 2.02
CA LEU A 16 1.02 1.46 1.13
C LEU A 16 2.45 1.34 0.58
N LEU A 17 3.05 2.46 0.16
CA LEU A 17 4.45 2.49 -0.28
C LEU A 17 5.39 2.08 0.87
N GLY A 18 5.20 2.65 2.07
CA GLY A 18 6.04 2.35 3.23
C GLY A 18 6.05 0.87 3.58
N VAL A 19 4.88 0.24 3.68
CA VAL A 19 4.79 -1.19 4.01
C VAL A 19 5.30 -2.08 2.88
N TYR A 20 5.06 -1.70 1.62
CA TYR A 20 5.58 -2.44 0.47
C TYR A 20 7.12 -2.42 0.42
N PHE A 21 7.72 -1.24 0.63
CA PHE A 21 9.17 -1.13 0.62
C PHE A 21 9.84 -1.81 1.81
N TRP A 22 9.15 -1.90 2.95
CA TRP A 22 9.61 -2.70 4.08
C TRP A 22 9.76 -4.17 3.67
N GLU A 23 8.69 -4.82 3.22
CA GLU A 23 8.75 -6.23 2.81
C GLU A 23 9.73 -6.43 1.65
N LEU A 24 9.77 -5.49 0.68
CA LEU A 24 10.73 -5.56 -0.41
C LEU A 24 12.18 -5.55 0.09
N GLY A 25 12.47 -4.88 1.21
CA GLY A 25 13.76 -4.95 1.89
C GLY A 25 14.10 -6.37 2.31
N ASP A 26 13.21 -7.03 3.04
CA ASP A 26 13.39 -8.39 3.55
C ASP A 26 13.53 -9.41 2.40
N VAL A 27 12.69 -9.28 1.37
CA VAL A 27 12.75 -10.09 0.14
C VAL A 27 14.11 -9.94 -0.54
N ARG A 28 14.61 -8.70 -0.65
CA ARG A 28 15.90 -8.42 -1.28
C ARG A 28 17.06 -8.99 -0.48
N GLU A 29 17.02 -8.88 0.85
CA GLU A 29 18.06 -9.46 1.70
C GLU A 29 18.11 -10.98 1.54
N CYS A 30 16.98 -11.66 1.64
CA CYS A 30 16.86 -13.12 1.46
C CYS A 30 17.35 -13.59 0.08
N THR A 31 16.95 -12.89 -0.98
CA THR A 31 17.33 -13.27 -2.35
C THR A 31 18.81 -13.00 -2.64
N LEU A 32 19.40 -11.93 -2.10
CA LEU A 32 20.82 -11.64 -2.23
C LEU A 32 21.69 -12.64 -1.44
N SER A 33 21.19 -13.24 -0.36
CA SER A 33 21.85 -14.34 0.33
C SER A 33 21.68 -15.70 -0.36
N GLY A 34 21.00 -15.76 -1.51
CA GLY A 34 20.75 -16.99 -2.26
C GLY A 34 19.55 -17.82 -1.77
N GLY A 35 18.73 -17.26 -0.87
CA GLY A 35 17.53 -17.90 -0.36
C GLY A 35 16.29 -17.62 -1.22
N HIS A 36 15.16 -18.21 -0.79
CA HIS A 36 13.87 -18.09 -1.45
C HIS A 36 12.81 -17.56 -0.48
N TRP A 37 12.26 -16.38 -0.77
CA TRP A 37 11.27 -15.75 0.10
C TRP A 37 9.91 -16.43 0.02
N ASP A 38 9.36 -16.82 1.17
CA ASP A 38 7.98 -17.28 1.30
C ASP A 38 7.06 -16.09 1.55
N TYR A 39 6.28 -15.72 0.53
CA TYR A 39 5.36 -14.58 0.60
C TYR A 39 4.16 -14.81 1.52
N LEU A 40 3.78 -16.06 1.82
CA LEU A 40 2.65 -16.34 2.70
C LEU A 40 3.05 -16.26 4.16
N GLU A 41 4.23 -16.78 4.50
CA GLU A 41 4.72 -16.84 5.88
C GLU A 41 5.65 -15.67 6.25
N GLY A 42 6.18 -14.93 5.26
CA GLY A 42 7.06 -13.78 5.50
C GLY A 42 8.44 -14.18 6.01
N VAL A 43 8.98 -15.29 5.51
CA VAL A 43 10.26 -15.86 5.96
C VAL A 43 11.14 -16.29 4.79
N CYS A 44 12.45 -16.29 5.00
CA CYS A 44 13.40 -16.82 4.03
C CYS A 44 13.51 -18.35 4.17
N ARG A 45 13.51 -19.07 3.03
CA ARG A 45 13.58 -20.54 2.94
C ARG A 45 14.75 -20.98 2.07
N ASP A 46 15.23 -22.19 2.32
CA ASP A 46 16.33 -22.80 1.54
C ASP A 46 15.86 -23.45 0.22
N THR A 47 14.54 -23.66 0.08
CA THR A 47 13.93 -24.28 -1.11
C THR A 47 13.06 -23.28 -1.88
N PRO A 48 12.94 -23.40 -3.21
CA PRO A 48 12.10 -22.52 -4.03
C PRO A 48 10.67 -22.36 -3.50
N GLN A 49 10.20 -21.12 -3.46
CA GLN A 49 8.86 -20.75 -3.01
C GLN A 49 8.03 -20.15 -4.16
N PRO A 50 6.70 -20.33 -4.15
CA PRO A 50 5.83 -19.72 -5.14
C PRO A 50 5.73 -18.20 -4.90
N PHE A 51 5.76 -17.43 -5.98
CA PHE A 51 5.47 -15.99 -5.92
C PHE A 51 3.98 -15.76 -5.67
N VAL A 52 3.65 -14.98 -4.63
CA VAL A 52 2.29 -14.52 -4.36
C VAL A 52 2.32 -13.00 -4.20
N SER A 53 1.62 -12.30 -5.09
CA SER A 53 1.69 -10.84 -5.15
C SER A 53 1.12 -10.18 -3.89
N TRP A 54 1.64 -8.99 -3.55
CA TRP A 54 1.12 -8.17 -2.44
C TRP A 54 -0.38 -7.91 -2.55
N LEU A 55 -0.87 -7.66 -3.78
CA LEU A 55 -2.28 -7.40 -4.05
C LEU A 55 -3.17 -8.58 -3.68
N GLN A 56 -2.70 -9.81 -3.92
CA GLN A 56 -3.43 -11.03 -3.56
C GLN A 56 -3.44 -11.28 -2.05
N ARG A 57 -2.35 -10.95 -1.34
CA ARG A 57 -2.23 -11.18 0.11
C ARG A 57 -2.90 -10.10 0.95
N HIS A 58 -2.92 -8.86 0.48
CA HIS A 58 -3.43 -7.70 1.21
C HIS A 58 -4.53 -6.92 0.43
N PRO A 59 -5.59 -7.59 -0.07
CA PRO A 59 -6.60 -6.93 -0.89
C PRO A 59 -7.37 -5.85 -0.14
N TRP A 60 -7.64 -6.04 1.16
CA TRP A 60 -8.34 -5.06 1.99
C TRP A 60 -7.53 -3.78 2.19
N LEU A 61 -6.22 -3.89 2.38
CA LEU A 61 -5.34 -2.74 2.53
C LEU A 61 -5.26 -1.95 1.23
N VAL A 62 -5.07 -2.62 0.10
CA VAL A 62 -4.96 -1.95 -1.20
C VAL A 62 -6.29 -1.32 -1.62
N ASN A 63 -7.37 -2.12 -1.66
CA ASN A 63 -8.67 -1.64 -2.09
C ASN A 63 -9.27 -0.63 -1.10
N GLY A 64 -9.09 -0.86 0.20
CA GLY A 64 -9.50 0.09 1.23
C GLY A 64 -8.74 1.41 1.12
N GLY A 65 -7.43 1.36 0.88
CA GLY A 65 -6.61 2.55 0.64
C GLY A 65 -7.07 3.33 -0.61
N MET A 66 -7.34 2.64 -1.72
CA MET A 66 -7.90 3.25 -2.93
C MET A 66 -9.27 3.89 -2.66
N LEU A 67 -10.16 3.22 -1.92
CA LEU A 67 -11.47 3.75 -1.57
C LEU A 67 -11.36 5.02 -0.72
N LEU A 68 -10.47 5.03 0.28
CA LEU A 68 -10.19 6.23 1.08
C LEU A 68 -9.65 7.38 0.21
N SER A 69 -8.77 7.09 -0.75
CA SER A 69 -8.27 8.10 -1.68
C SER A 69 -9.39 8.68 -2.55
N VAL A 70 -10.33 7.86 -3.03
CA VAL A 70 -11.50 8.33 -3.80
C VAL A 70 -12.40 9.23 -2.94
N ILE A 71 -12.65 8.85 -1.68
CA ILE A 71 -13.42 9.68 -0.74
C ILE A 71 -12.69 11.02 -0.51
N GLY A 72 -11.38 10.98 -0.30
CA GLY A 72 -10.54 12.17 -0.12
C GLY A 72 -10.61 13.12 -1.32
N MET A 73 -10.55 12.58 -2.54
CA MET A 73 -10.73 13.32 -3.79
C MET A 73 -12.09 14.03 -3.84
N GLY A 74 -13.17 13.32 -3.54
CA GLY A 74 -14.52 13.90 -3.50
C GLY A 74 -14.65 15.04 -2.49
N MET A 75 -14.07 14.87 -1.29
CA MET A 75 -14.06 15.92 -0.26
C MET A 75 -13.25 17.16 -0.68
N CYS A 76 -12.14 16.97 -1.40
CA CYS A 76 -11.36 18.06 -1.97
C CYS A 76 -12.18 18.84 -3.02
N MET A 77 -12.87 18.13 -3.93
CA MET A 77 -13.74 18.76 -4.93
C MET A 77 -14.86 19.58 -4.29
N VAL A 78 -15.60 19.00 -3.34
CA VAL A 78 -16.67 19.72 -2.61
C VAL A 78 -16.10 20.92 -1.86
N GLY A 79 -14.95 20.76 -1.19
CA GLY A 79 -14.30 21.84 -0.45
C GLY A 79 -13.87 23.01 -1.35
N LEU A 80 -13.34 22.72 -2.54
CA LEU A 80 -12.95 23.75 -3.52
C LEU A 80 -14.17 24.42 -4.15
N TYR A 81 -15.22 23.66 -4.44
CA TYR A 81 -16.45 24.17 -5.04
C TYR A 81 -17.20 25.12 -4.09
N VAL A 82 -17.37 24.72 -2.82
CA VAL A 82 -18.10 25.53 -1.82
C VAL A 82 -17.32 26.79 -1.44
N LYS A 83 -15.98 26.75 -1.39
CA LYS A 83 -15.16 27.94 -1.10
C LYS A 83 -15.26 29.03 -2.18
N LYS A 84 -15.62 28.65 -3.40
CA LYS A 84 -15.70 29.57 -4.55
C LYS A 84 -17.08 30.25 -4.67
N ARG A 85 -18.11 29.74 -3.97
CA ARG A 85 -19.37 30.46 -3.76
C ARG A 85 -19.24 31.39 -2.56
#